data_AF-A0A066ZQ22-F1
#
_entry.id   AF-A0A066ZQ22-F1
#
_cell.length_a   1.000
_cell.length_b   1.000
_cell.length_c   1.000
_cell.angle_alpha   90.00
_cell.angle_beta   90.00
_cell.angle_gamma   90.00
#
_symmetry.space_group_name_H-M   'P 1'
#
loop_
_entity.id
_entity.type
_entity.pdbx_description
1 polymer ?
#
loop_
_entity_poly.entity_id
_entity_poly.type
_entity_poly.pdbx_seq_one_letter_code
_entity_poly.pdbx_strand_id
1 'polypeptide(L)'
;MPYKNRYQKCGKISERKFREILRYFALDLTASDTARLTGISVRSINNIYIKIRYLLANECEKQTPFSGVIELDESYFGPKRIRGKRGRGAKGKTIVFGILKRDDKVYTEIVSDASSASLSRVVRGHVSIDSIINTDGWRGYNGLVDVGFEKHYRVHHGENEFAKGHQHINGIESFWSFAKARLMKFKGVPKHTFYYHLKETEFRFNHRHNDLYKILLKLLRNDPI
;
A
#
# COMPACT_ATOMS: atom_id res chain seq x y z
N MET A 1 -8.93 -3.02 -35.73
CA MET A 1 -10.29 -3.40 -35.27
C MET A 1 -10.52 -2.82 -33.88
N PRO A 2 -11.67 -2.18 -33.60
CA PRO A 2 -11.96 -1.72 -32.24
C PRO A 2 -12.00 -2.92 -31.29
N TYR A 3 -11.37 -2.79 -30.12
CA TYR A 3 -11.36 -3.86 -29.12
C TYR A 3 -12.79 -4.21 -28.70
N LYS A 4 -13.11 -5.51 -28.62
CA LYS A 4 -14.42 -6.02 -28.13
C LYS A 4 -14.69 -5.61 -26.66
N ASN A 5 -13.63 -5.28 -25.92
CA ASN A 5 -13.67 -4.73 -24.57
C ASN A 5 -12.63 -3.60 -24.47
N ARG A 6 -13.10 -2.37 -24.26
CA ARG A 6 -12.23 -1.19 -24.17
C ARG A 6 -11.32 -1.16 -22.93
N TYR A 7 -11.55 -2.04 -21.95
CA TYR A 7 -10.81 -2.13 -20.70
C TYR A 7 -9.87 -3.33 -20.63
N GLN A 8 -10.02 -4.30 -21.55
CA GLN A 8 -9.21 -5.53 -21.58
C GLN A 8 -8.81 -5.89 -23.02
N LYS A 9 -7.52 -5.82 -23.32
CA LYS A 9 -6.93 -6.23 -24.60
C LYS A 9 -7.04 -7.76 -24.74
N CYS A 10 -7.54 -8.21 -25.88
CA CYS A 10 -7.60 -9.63 -26.26
C CYS A 10 -8.38 -10.56 -25.31
N GLY A 11 -9.32 -10.03 -24.51
CA GLY A 11 -10.15 -10.83 -23.60
C GLY A 11 -11.36 -11.49 -24.27
N LYS A 12 -11.71 -12.71 -23.85
CA LYS A 12 -12.97 -13.39 -24.23
C LYS A 12 -14.19 -12.86 -23.45
N ILE A 13 -13.98 -12.05 -22.42
CA ILE A 13 -15.02 -11.52 -21.53
C ILE A 13 -15.63 -10.27 -22.16
N SER A 14 -16.96 -10.22 -22.22
CA SER A 14 -17.69 -9.06 -22.72
C SER A 14 -17.49 -7.83 -21.83
N GLU A 15 -17.59 -6.63 -22.40
CA GLU A 15 -17.45 -5.38 -21.65
C GLU A 15 -18.40 -5.31 -20.44
N ARG A 16 -19.66 -5.72 -20.61
CA ARG A 16 -20.66 -5.77 -19.53
C ARG A 16 -20.19 -6.63 -18.35
N LYS A 17 -19.72 -7.85 -18.66
CA LYS A 17 -19.25 -8.79 -17.65
C LYS A 17 -17.95 -8.32 -17.00
N PHE A 18 -17.06 -7.68 -17.76
CA PHE A 18 -15.85 -7.08 -17.20
C PHE A 18 -16.17 -5.93 -16.23
N ARG A 19 -17.11 -5.04 -16.57
CA ARG A 19 -17.58 -3.98 -15.66
C ARG A 19 -18.15 -4.54 -14.36
N GLU A 20 -18.86 -5.66 -14.44
CA GLU A 20 -19.35 -6.38 -13.26
C GLU A 20 -18.18 -6.89 -12.38
N ILE A 21 -17.19 -7.56 -12.97
CA ILE A 21 -15.95 -7.99 -12.28
C ILE A 21 -15.25 -6.80 -11.63
N LEU A 22 -15.14 -5.67 -12.34
CA LEU A 22 -14.49 -4.47 -11.86
C LEU A 22 -15.24 -3.85 -10.68
N ARG A 23 -16.58 -3.92 -10.67
CA ARG A 23 -17.40 -3.47 -9.55
C ARG A 23 -17.17 -4.33 -8.31
N TYR A 24 -17.10 -5.65 -8.46
CA TYR A 24 -16.77 -6.56 -7.35
C TYR A 24 -15.33 -6.35 -6.86
N PHE A 25 -14.40 -6.09 -7.78
CA PHE A 25 -13.04 -5.70 -7.40
C PHE A 25 -13.08 -4.41 -6.57
N ALA A 26 -13.76 -3.36 -7.03
CA ALA A 26 -13.85 -2.09 -6.30
C ALA A 26 -14.41 -2.28 -4.87
N LEU A 27 -15.37 -3.17 -4.69
CA LEU A 27 -15.96 -3.55 -3.40
C LEU A 27 -15.07 -4.45 -2.51
N ASP A 28 -13.84 -4.76 -2.96
CA ASP A 28 -12.86 -5.58 -2.24
C ASP A 28 -13.31 -7.03 -2.01
N LEU A 29 -14.10 -7.59 -2.93
CA LEU A 29 -14.45 -9.01 -2.91
C LEU A 29 -13.25 -9.87 -3.29
N THR A 30 -13.21 -11.10 -2.77
CA THR A 30 -12.19 -12.06 -3.16
C THR A 30 -12.44 -12.56 -4.59
N ALA A 31 -11.40 -13.11 -5.24
CA ALA A 31 -11.55 -13.73 -6.55
C ALA A 31 -12.52 -14.92 -6.51
N SER A 32 -12.57 -15.66 -5.40
CA SER A 32 -13.50 -16.77 -5.20
C SER A 32 -14.95 -16.29 -5.11
N ASP A 33 -15.22 -15.23 -4.33
CA ASP A 33 -16.56 -14.65 -4.23
C ASP A 33 -17.02 -14.09 -5.58
N THR A 34 -16.13 -13.38 -6.26
CA THR A 34 -16.39 -12.80 -7.58
C THR A 34 -16.65 -13.88 -8.64
N ALA A 35 -15.90 -14.98 -8.62
CA ALA A 35 -16.13 -16.12 -9.49
C ALA A 35 -17.53 -16.70 -9.29
N ARG A 36 -17.94 -16.90 -8.02
CA ARG A 36 -19.28 -17.38 -7.67
C ARG A 36 -20.39 -16.44 -8.14
N LEU A 37 -20.21 -15.12 -8.00
CA LEU A 37 -21.21 -14.13 -8.42
C LEU A 37 -21.30 -13.96 -9.94
N THR A 38 -20.17 -14.06 -10.65
CA THR A 38 -20.12 -13.78 -12.09
C THR A 38 -20.34 -15.01 -12.96
N GLY A 39 -20.18 -16.22 -12.41
CA GLY A 39 -20.16 -17.50 -13.13
C GLY A 39 -18.86 -17.78 -13.88
N ILE A 40 -17.81 -16.98 -13.65
CA ILE A 40 -16.50 -17.12 -14.32
C ILE A 40 -15.57 -17.94 -13.43
N SER A 41 -14.67 -18.72 -14.03
CA SER A 41 -13.69 -19.50 -13.27
C SER A 41 -12.79 -18.62 -12.39
N VAL A 42 -12.51 -19.10 -11.17
CA VAL A 42 -11.62 -18.43 -10.20
C VAL A 42 -10.26 -18.09 -10.82
N ARG A 43 -9.71 -18.98 -11.66
CA ARG A 43 -8.46 -18.76 -12.40
C ARG A 43 -8.52 -17.50 -13.27
N SER A 44 -9.62 -17.32 -14.00
CA SER A 44 -9.78 -16.16 -14.89
C SER A 44 -9.95 -14.87 -14.10
N ILE A 45 -10.74 -14.90 -13.02
CA ILE A 45 -10.88 -13.74 -12.12
C ILE A 45 -9.55 -13.36 -11.48
N ASN A 46 -8.79 -14.34 -10.98
CA ASN A 46 -7.45 -14.10 -10.42
C ASN A 46 -6.52 -13.44 -11.43
N ASN A 47 -6.49 -13.92 -12.68
CA ASN A 47 -5.68 -13.31 -13.74
C ASN A 47 -6.07 -11.85 -13.98
N ILE A 48 -7.37 -11.53 -14.02
CA ILE A 48 -7.85 -10.14 -14.17
C ILE A 48 -7.46 -9.30 -12.97
N TYR A 49 -7.65 -9.82 -11.75
CA TYR A 49 -7.32 -9.09 -10.52
C TYR A 49 -5.83 -8.79 -10.42
N ILE A 50 -4.96 -9.75 -10.77
CA ILE A 50 -3.50 -9.52 -10.80
C ILE A 50 -3.16 -8.40 -11.78
N LYS A 51 -3.75 -8.41 -12.98
CA LYS A 51 -3.53 -7.35 -13.97
C LYS A 51 -4.01 -5.98 -13.48
N ILE A 52 -5.18 -5.92 -12.84
CA ILE A 52 -5.66 -4.67 -12.23
C ILE A 52 -4.67 -4.20 -11.15
N ARG A 53 -4.18 -5.11 -10.29
CA ARG A 53 -3.19 -4.74 -9.26
C ARG A 53 -1.87 -4.25 -9.84
N TYR A 54 -1.43 -4.81 -10.97
CA TYR A 54 -0.25 -4.32 -11.68
C TYR A 54 -0.44 -2.87 -12.14
N LEU A 55 -1.60 -2.57 -12.76
CA LEU A 55 -1.96 -1.20 -13.13
C LEU A 55 -1.97 -0.26 -11.91
N LEU A 56 -2.57 -0.69 -10.80
CA LEU A 56 -2.60 0.10 -9.56
C LEU A 56 -1.21 0.33 -8.97
N ALA A 57 -0.33 -0.68 -9.02
CA ALA A 57 1.05 -0.52 -8.57
C ALA A 57 1.77 0.56 -9.38
N ASN A 58 1.65 0.53 -10.72
CA ASN A 58 2.24 1.56 -11.57
C ASN A 58 1.68 2.96 -11.27
N GLU A 59 0.39 3.08 -10.98
CA GLU A 59 -0.22 4.37 -10.60
C GLU A 59 0.24 4.87 -9.22
N CYS A 60 0.52 3.96 -8.28
CA CYS A 60 1.12 4.30 -6.99
C CYS A 60 2.56 4.83 -7.14
N GLU A 61 3.39 4.18 -7.97
CA GLU A 61 4.79 4.58 -8.16
C GLU A 61 4.95 5.99 -8.76
N LYS A 62 3.98 6.44 -9.56
CA LYS A 62 3.97 7.79 -10.18
C LYS A 62 3.74 8.94 -9.19
N GLN A 63 3.40 8.66 -7.93
CA GLN A 63 2.97 9.68 -6.96
C GLN A 63 4.11 10.22 -6.10
N THR A 64 5.35 9.83 -6.40
CA THR A 64 6.56 10.28 -5.71
C THR A 64 7.30 11.31 -6.58
N PRO A 65 8.07 12.25 -6.00
CA PRO A 65 8.38 12.42 -4.57
C PRO A 65 7.29 13.19 -3.78
N PHE A 66 7.23 12.93 -2.47
CA PHE A 66 6.39 13.65 -1.51
C PHE A 66 7.11 14.86 -0.91
N SER A 67 6.35 15.88 -0.55
CA SER A 67 6.82 17.08 0.14
C SER A 67 5.83 17.52 1.23
N GLY A 68 6.32 18.24 2.24
CA GLY A 68 5.49 18.79 3.32
C GLY A 68 5.68 18.04 4.64
N VAL A 69 4.59 17.78 5.37
CA VAL A 69 4.63 17.03 6.64
C VAL A 69 4.46 15.54 6.36
N ILE A 70 5.48 14.77 6.71
CA ILE A 70 5.59 13.34 6.41
C ILE A 70 5.64 12.55 7.71
N GLU A 71 4.86 11.48 7.80
CA GLU A 71 4.90 10.46 8.85
C GLU A 71 5.59 9.21 8.28
N LEU A 72 6.59 8.70 9.00
CA LEU A 72 7.36 7.51 8.61
C LEU A 72 7.23 6.43 9.68
N ASP A 73 6.96 5.20 9.26
CA ASP A 73 6.85 4.05 10.15
C ASP A 73 7.11 2.72 9.41
N GLU A 74 7.46 1.66 10.13
CA GLU A 74 7.55 0.30 9.59
C GLU A 74 6.46 -0.63 10.15
N SER A 75 5.96 -1.52 9.30
CA SER A 75 5.12 -2.63 9.73
C SER A 75 5.62 -3.97 9.20
N TYR A 76 5.42 -5.01 10.00
CA TYR A 76 5.87 -6.37 9.72
C TYR A 76 4.68 -7.27 9.32
N PHE A 77 4.71 -7.78 8.10
CA PHE A 77 3.69 -8.66 7.53
C PHE A 77 4.21 -10.08 7.38
N GLY A 78 3.38 -11.08 7.64
CA GLY A 78 3.79 -12.48 7.55
C GLY A 78 3.02 -13.40 8.51
N PRO A 79 3.43 -14.67 8.63
CA PRO A 79 2.74 -15.64 9.46
C PRO A 79 2.64 -15.17 10.92
N LYS A 80 1.43 -15.31 11.48
CA LYS A 80 1.09 -14.87 12.85
C LYS A 80 1.84 -15.66 13.92
N ARG A 81 2.23 -16.90 13.61
CA ARG A 81 3.07 -17.76 14.44
C ARG A 81 4.37 -18.08 13.72
N ILE A 82 5.47 -17.57 14.26
CA ILE A 82 6.83 -18.05 13.98
C ILE A 82 7.36 -18.50 15.34
N ARG A 83 7.90 -19.72 15.43
CA ARG A 83 8.55 -20.20 16.65
C ARG A 83 9.85 -19.41 16.81
N GLY A 84 10.00 -18.59 17.86
CA GLY A 84 11.18 -17.75 18.10
C GLY A 84 10.86 -16.26 18.32
N LYS A 85 11.79 -15.37 17.91
CA LYS A 85 11.72 -13.91 18.14
C LYS A 85 10.40 -13.30 17.61
N ARG A 86 9.75 -12.47 18.44
CA ARG A 86 8.57 -11.66 18.07
C ARG A 86 9.02 -10.22 17.76
N GLY A 87 8.24 -9.49 16.96
CA GLY A 87 8.56 -8.11 16.58
C GLY A 87 9.67 -8.00 15.52
N ARG A 88 10.52 -6.96 15.62
CA ARG A 88 11.64 -6.71 14.70
C ARG A 88 12.60 -7.91 14.72
N GLY A 89 12.97 -8.44 13.54
CA GLY A 89 13.86 -9.61 13.40
C GLY A 89 13.18 -10.99 13.51
N ALA A 90 11.84 -11.05 13.53
CA ALA A 90 11.11 -12.32 13.42
C ALA A 90 11.31 -12.95 12.03
N LYS A 91 11.79 -14.21 11.97
CA LYS A 91 12.08 -14.92 10.71
C LYS A 91 10.81 -15.06 9.85
N GLY A 92 10.92 -14.78 8.55
CA GLY A 92 9.84 -15.00 7.58
C GLY A 92 8.78 -13.90 7.54
N LYS A 93 9.03 -12.75 8.16
CA LYS A 93 8.21 -11.55 7.95
C LYS A 93 8.78 -10.67 6.84
N THR A 94 7.90 -10.12 6.02
CA THR A 94 8.18 -9.03 5.09
C THR A 94 8.08 -7.72 5.86
N ILE A 95 9.12 -6.91 5.77
CA ILE A 95 9.15 -5.56 6.35
C ILE A 95 8.62 -4.60 5.29
N VAL A 96 7.67 -3.77 5.67
CA VAL A 96 7.12 -2.74 4.81
C VAL A 96 7.35 -1.40 5.49
N PHE A 97 7.99 -0.50 4.76
CA PHE A 97 8.14 0.90 5.13
C PHE A 97 6.99 1.70 4.56
N GLY A 98 6.39 2.55 5.38
CA GLY A 98 5.32 3.45 4.99
C GLY A 98 5.78 4.89 5.06
N ILE A 99 5.40 5.67 4.05
CA ILE A 99 5.59 7.11 3.97
C ILE A 99 4.19 7.71 3.82
N LEU A 100 3.72 8.45 4.82
CA LEU A 100 2.44 9.13 4.74
C LEU A 100 2.67 10.63 4.69
N LYS A 101 2.26 11.27 3.60
CA LYS A 101 2.09 12.72 3.59
C LYS A 101 0.78 13.08 4.28
N ARG A 102 0.87 13.87 5.35
CA ARG A 102 -0.32 14.23 6.14
C ARG A 102 -1.36 14.92 5.27
N ASP A 103 -2.62 14.54 5.47
CA ASP A 103 -3.79 14.99 4.71
C ASP A 103 -3.75 14.72 3.19
N ASP A 104 -2.82 13.89 2.74
CA ASP A 104 -2.69 13.52 1.33
C ASP A 104 -2.73 12.00 1.18
N LYS A 105 -1.58 11.37 0.92
CA LYS A 105 -1.49 9.98 0.50
C LYS A 105 -0.38 9.23 1.19
N VAL A 106 -0.61 7.93 1.34
CA VAL A 106 0.37 6.95 1.79
C VAL A 106 1.07 6.33 0.60
N TYR A 107 2.35 6.05 0.79
CA TYR A 107 3.19 5.27 -0.09
C TYR A 107 3.84 4.15 0.72
N THR A 108 3.97 2.98 0.11
CA THR A 108 4.53 1.81 0.76
C THR A 108 5.63 1.17 -0.06
N GLU A 109 6.67 0.72 0.63
CA GLU A 109 7.81 0.04 0.01
C GLU A 109 8.23 -1.18 0.84
N ILE A 110 8.57 -2.27 0.15
CA ILE A 110 9.10 -3.47 0.80
C ILE A 110 10.60 -3.31 0.97
N VAL A 111 11.08 -3.41 2.21
CA VAL A 111 12.50 -3.28 2.54
C VAL A 111 13.09 -4.61 3.02
N SER A 112 14.38 -4.83 2.75
CA SER A 112 15.13 -6.03 3.17
C SER A 112 15.31 -6.12 4.68
N ASP A 113 15.50 -4.97 5.30
CA ASP A 113 15.80 -4.77 6.71
C ASP A 113 15.30 -3.38 7.13
N ALA A 114 15.13 -3.19 8.43
CA ALA A 114 14.79 -1.90 9.00
C ALA A 114 16.05 -1.08 9.35
N SER A 115 17.23 -1.33 8.76
CA SER A 115 18.43 -0.58 9.16
C SER A 115 18.30 0.91 8.80
N SER A 116 18.96 1.76 9.58
CA SER A 116 19.02 3.22 9.32
C SER A 116 19.43 3.52 7.88
N ALA A 117 20.41 2.79 7.34
CA ALA A 117 20.89 2.96 5.97
C ALA A 117 19.82 2.61 4.93
N SER A 118 19.07 1.52 5.13
CA SER A 118 17.99 1.11 4.23
C SER A 118 16.84 2.11 4.25
N LEU A 119 16.41 2.54 5.44
CA LEU A 119 15.33 3.50 5.58
C LEU A 119 15.72 4.87 5.02
N SER A 120 16.92 5.35 5.33
CA SER A 120 17.42 6.65 4.81
C SER A 120 17.50 6.66 3.28
N ARG A 121 17.85 5.53 2.65
CA ARG A 121 17.85 5.40 1.19
C ARG A 121 16.45 5.57 0.59
N VAL A 122 15.46 4.91 1.18
CA VAL A 122 14.07 5.00 0.72
C VAL A 122 13.54 6.42 0.92
N VAL A 123 13.79 7.02 2.09
CA VAL A 123 13.37 8.40 2.38
C VAL A 123 13.97 9.39 1.39
N ARG A 124 15.28 9.31 1.10
CA ARG A 124 15.94 10.18 0.11
C ARG A 124 15.40 10.03 -1.31
N GLY A 125 14.96 8.82 -1.70
CA GLY A 125 14.41 8.57 -3.03
C GLY A 125 13.00 9.13 -3.21
N HIS A 126 12.24 9.26 -2.12
CA HIS A 126 10.80 9.52 -2.18
C HIS A 126 10.32 10.77 -1.43
N VAL A 127 11.18 11.44 -0.65
CA VAL A 127 10.84 12.60 0.16
C VAL A 127 11.78 13.76 -0.15
N SER A 128 11.22 14.94 -0.42
CA SER A 128 11.98 16.18 -0.61
C SER A 128 12.65 16.62 0.69
N ILE A 129 13.91 17.08 0.62
CA ILE A 129 14.76 17.41 1.77
C ILE A 129 14.18 18.51 2.69
N ASP A 130 13.35 19.40 2.13
CA ASP A 130 12.71 20.49 2.86
C ASP A 130 11.48 20.04 3.70
N SER A 131 11.18 18.74 3.68
CA SER A 131 10.03 18.15 4.37
C SER A 131 10.23 18.05 5.88
N ILE A 132 9.13 18.13 6.62
CA ILE A 132 9.08 17.89 8.07
C ILE A 132 8.79 16.42 8.30
N ILE A 133 9.70 15.70 8.95
CA ILE A 133 9.55 14.28 9.23
C ILE A 133 9.08 14.05 10.66
N ASN A 134 8.04 13.23 10.83
CA ASN A 134 7.60 12.67 12.09
C ASN A 134 7.83 11.15 12.08
N THR A 135 8.61 10.63 13.02
CA THR A 135 8.83 9.18 13.20
C THR A 135 8.48 8.73 14.61
N ASP A 136 8.38 7.42 14.82
CA ASP A 136 8.48 6.86 16.18
C ASP A 136 9.83 7.25 16.82
N GLY A 137 9.93 7.12 18.15
CA GLY A 137 11.16 7.36 18.91
C GLY A 137 12.30 6.36 18.65
N TRP A 138 12.29 5.60 17.56
CA TRP A 138 13.28 4.56 17.32
C TRP A 138 14.64 5.09 16.84
N ARG A 139 15.71 4.50 17.38
CA ARG A 139 17.11 4.89 17.09
C ARG A 139 17.50 4.74 15.62
N GLY A 140 16.83 3.90 14.84
CA GLY A 140 17.13 3.72 13.43
C GLY A 140 16.82 4.97 12.59
N TYR A 141 15.96 5.86 13.08
CA TYR A 141 15.69 7.15 12.46
C TYR A 141 16.68 8.25 12.87
N ASN A 142 17.63 7.97 13.78
CA ASN A 142 18.63 8.97 14.19
C ASN A 142 19.45 9.49 13.01
N GLY A 143 19.73 8.62 12.03
CA GLY A 143 20.50 8.98 10.85
C GLY A 143 19.77 9.93 9.90
N LEU A 144 18.46 10.20 10.09
CA LEU A 144 17.69 11.10 9.23
C LEU A 144 18.18 12.56 9.30
N VAL A 145 18.67 12.99 10.47
CA VAL A 145 19.28 14.31 10.64
C VAL A 145 20.58 14.42 9.85
N ASP A 146 21.43 13.38 9.93
CA ASP A 146 22.72 13.32 9.23
C ASP A 146 22.57 13.31 7.70
N VAL A 147 21.41 12.91 7.20
CA VAL A 147 21.12 12.84 5.76
C VAL A 147 20.45 14.10 5.20
N GLY A 148 20.28 15.15 6.01
CA GLY A 148 19.85 16.49 5.59
C GLY A 148 18.40 16.86 5.92
N PHE A 149 17.67 16.03 6.67
CA PHE A 149 16.34 16.40 7.17
C PHE A 149 16.47 17.12 8.51
N GLU A 150 16.71 18.43 8.44
CA GLU A 150 16.90 19.27 9.63
C GLU A 150 15.65 19.33 10.53
N LYS A 151 14.45 19.16 9.95
CA LYS A 151 13.16 19.20 10.66
C LYS A 151 12.64 17.79 10.96
N HIS A 152 13.30 17.10 11.89
CA HIS A 152 12.92 15.76 12.34
C HIS A 152 12.33 15.77 13.76
N TYR A 153 11.07 15.34 13.90
CA TYR A 153 10.37 15.18 15.17
C TYR A 153 10.16 13.70 15.51
N ARG A 154 10.34 13.35 16.78
CA ARG A 154 10.18 11.99 17.30
C ARG A 154 9.01 11.93 18.26
N VAL A 155 8.13 10.96 18.03
CA VAL A 155 6.99 10.70 18.91
C VAL A 155 7.35 9.58 19.89
N HIS A 156 7.32 9.89 21.19
CA HIS A 156 7.60 8.93 22.26
C HIS A 156 6.29 8.31 22.77
N HIS A 157 6.00 7.06 22.38
CA HIS A 157 4.76 6.36 22.78
C HIS A 157 4.68 5.94 24.27
N GLY A 158 5.74 6.13 25.06
CA GLY A 158 5.83 5.67 26.45
C GLY A 158 5.46 6.72 27.49
N GLU A 159 5.48 7.98 27.11
CA GLU A 159 5.00 9.08 27.94
C GLU A 159 3.65 9.49 27.35
N ASN A 160 2.65 9.77 28.19
CA ASN A 160 1.30 10.19 27.79
C ASN A 160 1.27 11.54 27.03
N GLU A 161 2.28 11.87 26.23
CA GLU A 161 2.27 12.94 25.24
C GLU A 161 1.44 12.52 24.03
N PHE A 162 0.17 12.22 24.27
CA PHE A 162 -0.84 12.30 23.22
C PHE A 162 -0.94 13.78 22.83
N ALA A 163 -0.21 14.14 21.78
CA ALA A 163 -0.28 15.41 21.06
C ALA A 163 0.09 16.67 21.87
N LYS A 164 1.39 16.99 21.93
CA LYS A 164 1.82 18.40 21.89
C LYS A 164 1.75 18.89 20.43
N GLY A 165 0.53 19.11 19.91
CA GLY A 165 0.29 19.73 18.59
C GLY A 165 0.48 18.82 17.37
N HIS A 166 0.95 19.38 16.24
CA HIS A 166 1.11 18.76 14.91
C HIS A 166 2.10 17.56 14.83
N GLN A 167 2.48 16.93 15.94
CA GLN A 167 3.51 15.90 15.99
C GLN A 167 2.90 14.57 16.45
N HIS A 168 2.41 13.78 15.51
CA HIS A 168 1.86 12.43 15.73
C HIS A 168 2.06 11.56 14.50
N ILE A 169 1.97 10.24 14.66
CA ILE A 169 2.00 9.24 13.58
C ILE A 169 0.66 8.49 13.40
N ASN A 170 -0.43 9.06 13.91
CA ASN A 170 -1.76 8.43 13.93
C ASN A 170 -2.27 8.06 12.53
N GLY A 171 -1.87 8.82 11.51
CA GLY A 171 -2.29 8.58 10.13
C GLY A 171 -1.71 7.28 9.60
N ILE A 172 -0.40 7.08 9.78
CA ILE A 172 0.29 5.88 9.29
C ILE A 172 -0.09 4.63 10.11
N GLU A 173 -0.34 4.77 11.40
CA GLU A 173 -0.89 3.70 12.24
C GLU A 173 -2.29 3.25 11.79
N SER A 174 -3.15 4.21 11.42
CA SER A 174 -4.47 3.95 10.84
C SER A 174 -4.35 3.16 9.53
N PHE A 175 -3.39 3.55 8.66
CA PHE A 175 -3.09 2.80 7.45
C PHE A 175 -2.66 1.36 7.75
N TRP A 176 -1.77 1.13 8.72
CA TRP A 176 -1.35 -0.23 9.08
C TRP A 176 -2.48 -1.09 9.59
N SER A 177 -3.39 -0.51 10.37
CA SER A 177 -4.58 -1.19 10.87
C SER A 177 -5.49 -1.61 9.71
N PHE A 178 -5.75 -0.69 8.77
CA PHE A 178 -6.48 -0.96 7.54
C PHE A 178 -5.82 -2.08 6.70
N ALA A 179 -4.51 -1.99 6.49
CA ALA A 179 -3.76 -2.94 5.67
C ALA A 179 -3.77 -4.36 6.26
N LYS A 180 -3.56 -4.48 7.57
CA LYS A 180 -3.62 -5.78 8.27
C LYS A 180 -5.03 -6.36 8.20
N ALA A 181 -6.07 -5.57 8.47
CA ALA A 181 -7.47 -6.00 8.39
C ALA A 181 -7.83 -6.53 7.00
N ARG A 182 -7.44 -5.80 5.95
CA ARG A 182 -7.67 -6.20 4.56
C ARG A 182 -6.92 -7.48 4.19
N LEU A 183 -5.63 -7.56 4.49
CA LEU A 183 -4.81 -8.70 4.08
C LEU A 183 -5.20 -10.01 4.77
N MET A 184 -5.81 -9.95 5.96
CA MET A 184 -6.37 -11.12 6.64
C MET A 184 -7.46 -11.83 5.82
N LYS A 185 -8.21 -11.11 4.96
CA LYS A 185 -9.27 -11.69 4.11
C LYS A 185 -8.73 -12.78 3.17
N PHE A 186 -7.46 -12.68 2.76
CA PHE A 186 -6.84 -13.62 1.82
C PHE A 186 -6.31 -14.88 2.50
N LYS A 187 -6.38 -15.01 3.83
CA LYS A 187 -5.88 -16.16 4.61
C LYS A 187 -4.41 -16.52 4.32
N GLY A 188 -3.62 -15.52 3.93
CA GLY A 188 -2.23 -15.68 3.50
C GLY A 188 -2.05 -15.23 2.06
N VAL A 189 -1.07 -14.37 1.83
CA VAL A 189 -0.70 -13.89 0.48
C VAL A 189 0.67 -14.46 0.13
N PRO A 190 0.84 -15.13 -1.02
CA PRO A 190 2.15 -15.59 -1.47
C PRO A 190 3.16 -14.45 -1.59
N LYS A 191 4.43 -14.72 -1.26
CA LYS A 191 5.48 -13.69 -1.25
C LYS A 191 5.63 -12.98 -2.61
N HIS A 192 5.50 -13.70 -3.72
CA HIS A 192 5.65 -13.16 -5.07
C HIS A 192 4.49 -12.25 -5.52
N THR A 193 3.30 -12.34 -4.91
CA THR A 193 2.18 -11.43 -5.18
C THR A 193 1.96 -10.39 -4.10
N PHE A 194 2.64 -10.52 -2.95
CA PHE A 194 2.47 -9.63 -1.80
C PHE A 194 2.63 -8.15 -2.16
N TYR A 195 3.63 -7.80 -2.97
CA TYR A 195 3.83 -6.43 -3.45
C TYR A 195 2.58 -5.84 -4.12
N TYR A 196 1.94 -6.59 -5.01
CA TYR A 196 0.73 -6.15 -5.71
C TYR A 196 -0.47 -6.01 -4.78
N HIS A 197 -0.60 -6.89 -3.77
CA HIS A 197 -1.64 -6.76 -2.75
C HIS A 197 -1.40 -5.56 -1.84
N LEU A 198 -0.14 -5.25 -1.53
CA LEU A 198 0.26 -4.08 -0.76
C LEU A 198 -0.07 -2.79 -1.53
N LYS A 199 0.34 -2.67 -2.80
CA LYS A 199 0.02 -1.50 -3.63
C LYS A 199 -1.47 -1.32 -3.88
N GLU A 200 -2.24 -2.40 -4.02
CA GLU A 200 -3.70 -2.29 -4.05
C GLU A 200 -4.26 -1.70 -2.75
N THR A 201 -3.68 -2.08 -1.61
CA THR A 201 -4.09 -1.59 -0.29
C THR A 201 -3.76 -0.11 -0.13
N GLU A 202 -2.55 0.29 -0.54
CA GLU A 202 -2.13 1.69 -0.64
C GLU A 202 -3.11 2.51 -1.50
N PHE A 203 -3.39 2.04 -2.73
CA PHE A 203 -4.31 2.71 -3.64
C PHE A 203 -5.72 2.88 -3.06
N ARG A 204 -6.25 1.84 -2.41
CA ARG A 204 -7.56 1.88 -1.75
C ARG A 204 -7.60 2.88 -0.60
N PHE A 205 -6.55 2.93 0.22
CA PHE A 205 -6.48 3.86 1.33
C PHE A 205 -6.42 5.31 0.84
N ASN A 206 -5.65 5.57 -0.21
CA ASN A 206 -5.52 6.89 -0.84
C ASN A 206 -6.83 7.37 -1.49
N HIS A 207 -7.69 6.44 -1.90
CA HIS A 207 -8.98 6.76 -2.53
C HIS A 207 -10.19 6.37 -1.66
N ARG A 208 -10.01 6.24 -0.34
CA ARG A 208 -11.05 5.76 0.59
C ARG A 208 -12.31 6.63 0.66
N HIS A 209 -12.20 7.91 0.27
CA HIS A 209 -13.30 8.86 0.21
C HIS A 209 -13.85 9.04 -1.21
N ASN A 210 -13.37 8.27 -2.19
CA ASN A 210 -13.78 8.36 -3.58
C ASN A 210 -14.54 7.10 -4.03
N ASP A 211 -15.26 7.23 -5.14
CA ASP A 211 -15.84 6.10 -5.84
C ASP A 211 -14.74 5.34 -6.61
N LEU A 212 -14.21 4.30 -5.97
CA LEU A 212 -13.12 3.49 -6.50
C LEU A 212 -13.48 2.86 -7.84
N TYR A 213 -14.74 2.48 -8.05
CA TYR A 213 -15.19 1.89 -9.32
C TYR A 213 -15.08 2.90 -10.46
N LYS A 214 -15.49 4.16 -10.26
CA LYS A 214 -15.34 5.22 -11.27
C LYS A 214 -13.88 5.52 -11.58
N ILE A 215 -13.01 5.54 -10.56
CA ILE A 215 -11.57 5.75 -10.74
C ILE A 215 -10.96 4.63 -11.58
N LEU A 216 -11.25 3.38 -11.23
CA LEU A 216 -10.77 2.21 -11.96
C LEU A 216 -11.23 2.21 -13.43
N LEU A 217 -12.49 2.59 -13.69
CA LEU A 217 -12.98 2.74 -15.07
C LEU A 217 -12.20 3.80 -15.85
N LYS A 218 -11.84 4.92 -15.22
CA LYS A 218 -11.03 5.97 -15.87
C LYS A 218 -9.62 5.46 -16.17
N LEU A 219 -8.97 4.82 -15.20
CA LEU A 219 -7.63 4.25 -15.38
C LEU A 219 -7.60 3.22 -16.50
N LEU A 220 -8.53 2.26 -16.49
CA LEU A 220 -8.60 1.19 -17.49
C LEU A 220 -9.01 1.65 -18.89
N ARG A 221 -9.59 2.85 -19.05
CA ARG A 221 -9.79 3.46 -20.38
C ARG A 221 -8.49 3.99 -20.94
N ASN A 222 -7.65 4.55 -20.08
CA ASN A 222 -6.37 5.13 -20.47
C ASN A 222 -5.31 4.04 -20.69
N ASP A 223 -5.30 3.01 -19.84
CA ASP A 223 -4.42 1.85 -19.97
C ASP A 223 -5.19 0.52 -19.80
N PRO A 224 -5.73 -0.02 -20.90
CA PRO A 224 -6.45 -1.30 -20.88
C PRO A 224 -5.52 -2.50 -20.65
N ILE A 225 -5.95 -3.45 -19.83
CA ILE A 225 -5.16 -4.62 -19.33
C ILE A 225 -5.22 -5.89 -20.18
#